data_AF-A0A060C9E8-F1
#
_entry.id   AF-A0A060C9E8-F1
#
_cell.length_a   1.000
_cell.length_b   1.000
_cell.length_c   1.000
_cell.angle_alpha   90.00
_cell.angle_beta   90.00
_cell.angle_gamma   90.00
#
_symmetry.space_group_name_H-M   'P 1'
#
loop_
_entity.id
_entity.type
_entity.pdbx_description
1 polymer ?
#
loop_
_entity_poly.entity_id
_entity_poly.type
_entity_poly.pdbx_seq_one_letter_code
_entity_poly.pdbx_strand_id
1 'polypeptide(L)'
;MLKLTRLLFQVTRNVKYSEYYEHTFINAIVASQNPETGMTTYFQPMKAGYPKVFGTEYGEFWCCQGTGIENFSKLNDSFYFTGKND
;
A
#
# COMPACT_ATOMS: atom_id res chain seq x y z
N MET A 1 2.90 6.98 1.36
CA MET A 1 2.06 8.06 0.79
C MET A 1 0.57 7.89 1.08
N LEU A 2 0.02 6.68 0.97
CA LEU A 2 -1.43 6.44 1.13
C LEU A 2 -2.08 7.01 2.40
N LYS A 3 -1.41 6.92 3.57
CA LYS A 3 -1.91 7.53 4.82
C LYS A 3 -2.21 9.03 4.68
N LEU A 4 -1.29 9.77 4.05
CA LEU A 4 -1.47 11.20 3.81
C LEU A 4 -2.57 11.47 2.79
N THR A 5 -2.59 10.70 1.69
CA THR A 5 -3.64 10.80 0.66
C THR A 5 -5.04 10.63 1.25
N ARG A 6 -5.21 9.64 2.14
CA ARG A 6 -6.47 9.42 2.87
C ARG A 6 -6.88 10.65 3.68
N LEU A 7 -5.96 11.23 4.45
CA LEU A 7 -6.24 12.42 5.26
C LEU A 7 -6.60 13.62 4.38
N LEU A 8 -5.89 13.81 3.27
CA LEU A 8 -6.22 14.86 2.29
C LEU A 8 -7.61 14.67 1.70
N PHE A 9 -8.00 13.43 1.37
CA PHE A 9 -9.35 13.15 0.90
C PHE A 9 -10.42 13.47 1.96
N GLN A 10 -10.19 13.10 3.22
CA GLN A 10 -11.13 13.42 4.31
C GLN A 10 -11.34 14.92 4.51
N VAL A 11 -10.28 15.72 4.36
CA VAL A 11 -10.34 17.18 4.55
C VAL A 11 -10.92 17.88 3.32
N THR A 12 -10.46 17.53 2.11
CA THR A 12 -10.80 18.31 0.91
C THR A 12 -11.92 17.71 0.07
N ARG A 13 -12.27 16.43 0.27
CA ARG A 13 -13.20 15.64 -0.56
C ARG A 13 -12.90 15.69 -2.06
N ASN A 14 -11.63 15.88 -2.43
CA ASN A 14 -11.24 15.97 -3.83
C ASN A 14 -10.95 14.57 -4.37
N VAL A 15 -11.71 14.15 -5.40
CA VAL A 15 -11.66 12.81 -5.99
C VAL A 15 -10.26 12.38 -6.43
N LYS A 16 -9.40 13.32 -6.83
CA LYS A 16 -8.01 13.04 -7.25
C LYS A 16 -7.21 12.26 -6.20
N TYR A 17 -7.52 12.46 -4.92
CA TYR A 17 -6.85 11.75 -3.84
C TYR A 17 -7.33 10.30 -3.75
N SER A 18 -8.62 10.04 -3.96
CA SER A 18 -9.15 8.67 -4.01
C SER A 18 -8.60 7.91 -5.22
N GLU A 19 -8.53 8.57 -6.39
CA GLU A 19 -7.96 7.98 -7.61
C GLU A 19 -6.48 7.62 -7.43
N TYR A 20 -5.68 8.53 -6.87
CA TYR A 20 -4.28 8.23 -6.54
C TYR A 20 -4.17 7.08 -5.52
N TYR A 21 -5.08 7.04 -4.53
CA TYR A 21 -5.09 6.00 -3.50
C TYR A 21 -5.30 4.62 -4.13
N GLU A 22 -6.35 4.45 -4.94
CA GLU A 22 -6.67 3.19 -5.61
C GLU A 22 -5.53 2.73 -6.53
N HIS A 23 -5.06 3.62 -7.41
CA HIS A 23 -4.02 3.29 -8.38
C HIS A 23 -2.71 2.86 -7.70
N THR A 24 -2.32 3.55 -6.64
CA THR A 24 -1.10 3.21 -5.88
C THR A 24 -1.30 1.97 -5.00
N PHE A 25 -2.49 1.78 -4.43
CA PHE A 25 -2.80 0.60 -3.63
C PHE A 25 -2.68 -0.69 -4.45
N ILE A 26 -3.32 -0.74 -5.62
CA ILE A 26 -3.29 -1.93 -6.48
C ILE A 26 -1.88 -2.18 -7.03
N ASN A 27 -1.22 -1.14 -7.58
CA ASN A 27 0.03 -1.35 -8.31
C ASN A 27 1.28 -1.40 -7.43
N ALA A 28 1.31 -0.68 -6.31
CA ALA A 28 2.48 -0.64 -5.44
C ALA A 28 2.28 -1.52 -4.20
N ILE A 29 1.16 -1.39 -3.48
CA ILE A 29 0.97 -2.09 -2.20
C ILE A 29 0.65 -3.58 -2.39
N VAL A 30 -0.37 -3.92 -3.17
CA VAL A 30 -0.70 -5.34 -3.42
C VAL A 30 0.48 -6.05 -4.08
N ALA A 31 1.13 -5.39 -5.06
CA ALA A 31 2.30 -5.93 -5.74
C ALA A 31 3.59 -5.95 -4.88
N SER A 32 3.54 -5.50 -3.62
CA SER A 32 4.68 -5.54 -2.69
C SER A 32 4.76 -6.83 -1.87
N GLN A 33 3.73 -7.69 -1.91
CA GLN A 33 3.72 -8.96 -1.22
C GLN A 33 3.78 -10.12 -2.23
N ASN A 34 4.56 -11.15 -1.89
CA ASN A 34 4.54 -12.40 -2.61
C ASN A 34 3.25 -13.16 -2.25
N PRO A 35 2.39 -13.52 -3.23
CA PRO A 35 1.10 -14.16 -2.96
C PRO A 35 1.23 -15.61 -2.45
N GLU A 36 2.36 -16.26 -2.67
CA GLU A 36 2.59 -17.65 -2.24
C GLU A 36 3.23 -17.72 -0.85
N THR A 37 4.20 -16.84 -0.56
CA THR A 37 4.97 -16.88 0.70
C THR A 37 4.54 -15.84 1.72
N GLY A 38 3.74 -14.83 1.33
CA GLY A 38 3.34 -13.71 2.19
C GLY A 38 4.46 -12.70 2.49
N MET A 39 5.69 -12.94 2.00
CA MET A 39 6.84 -12.09 2.26
C MET A 39 6.78 -10.79 1.46
N THR A 40 7.35 -9.72 2.02
CA THR A 40 7.28 -8.38 1.43
C THR A 40 8.57 -8.04 0.67
N THR A 41 8.48 -7.14 -0.31
CA THR A 41 9.64 -6.58 -1.00
C THR A 41 9.96 -5.17 -0.53
N TYR A 42 11.26 -4.84 -0.52
CA TYR A 42 11.72 -3.49 -0.21
C TYR A 42 11.66 -2.56 -1.43
N PHE A 43 12.18 -3.04 -2.56
CA PHE A 43 12.31 -2.24 -3.78
C PHE A 43 11.48 -2.87 -4.90
N GLN A 44 10.69 -2.03 -5.57
CA GLN A 44 9.95 -2.39 -6.78
C GLN A 44 10.65 -1.77 -7.98
N PRO A 45 11.55 -2.51 -8.67
CA PRO A 45 12.30 -1.96 -9.80
C PRO A 45 11.35 -1.64 -10.96
N MET A 46 11.52 -0.47 -11.57
CA MET A 46 10.73 -0.05 -12.74
C MET A 46 11.38 -0.42 -14.08
N LYS A 47 12.65 -0.86 -14.07
CA LYS A 47 13.35 -1.28 -15.27
C LYS A 47 12.97 -2.72 -15.62
N ALA A 48 12.55 -2.92 -16.87
CA ALA A 48 12.27 -4.25 -17.39
C ALA A 48 13.47 -5.20 -17.22
N GLY A 49 13.18 -6.46 -16.85
CA GLY A 49 14.19 -7.49 -16.62
C GLY A 49 14.78 -7.55 -15.21
N TYR A 50 14.49 -6.59 -14.33
CA TYR A 50 14.92 -6.67 -12.92
C TYR A 50 13.90 -7.44 -12.07
N PRO A 51 14.33 -8.42 -11.25
CA PRO A 51 13.43 -9.16 -10.38
C PRO A 51 13.08 -8.35 -9.12
N LYS A 52 11.90 -8.62 -8.55
CA LYS A 52 11.58 -8.22 -7.18
C LYS A 52 12.27 -9.19 -6.22
N VAL A 53 12.90 -8.64 -5.17
CA VAL A 53 13.47 -9.44 -4.08
C VAL A 53 12.51 -9.40 -2.92
N PHE A 54 12.04 -10.56 -2.48
CA PHE A 54 11.20 -10.70 -1.31
C PHE A 54 12.04 -11.16 -0.12
N GLY A 55 11.62 -10.75 1.07
CA GLY A 55 12.23 -11.25 2.29
C GLY A 55 11.94 -12.73 2.54
N THR A 56 12.43 -13.20 3.66
CA THR A 56 12.37 -14.55 4.23
C THR A 56 11.68 -14.46 5.58
N GLU A 57 11.08 -15.56 6.01
CA GLU A 57 10.28 -15.61 7.24
C GLU A 57 11.10 -15.28 8.50
N TYR A 58 12.36 -15.73 8.54
CA TYR A 58 13.26 -15.60 9.67
C TYR A 58 14.64 -15.11 9.22
N GLY A 59 14.81 -13.81 9.00
CA GLY A 59 16.14 -13.28 8.68
C GLY A 59 16.21 -11.80 8.27
N GLU A 60 15.11 -11.21 7.81
CA GLU A 60 15.13 -9.85 7.25
C GLU A 60 14.18 -8.91 7.98
N PHE A 61 14.76 -7.96 8.71
CA PHE A 61 14.04 -6.98 9.54
C PHE A 61 14.05 -5.59 8.92
N TRP A 62 13.59 -5.51 7.68
CA TRP A 62 13.54 -4.24 6.96
C TRP A 62 12.35 -3.38 7.39
N CYS A 63 12.46 -2.06 7.23
CA CYS A 63 11.35 -1.14 7.49
C CYS A 63 10.12 -1.42 6.60
N CYS A 64 10.32 -1.95 5.39
CA CYS A 64 9.23 -2.38 4.49
C CYS A 64 8.49 -3.62 5.00
N GLN A 65 9.13 -4.47 5.82
CA GLN A 65 8.46 -5.64 6.40
C GLN A 65 7.37 -5.19 7.39
N GLY A 66 7.72 -4.30 8.32
CA GLY A 66 6.76 -3.73 9.27
C GLY A 66 5.65 -2.94 8.57
N THR A 67 6.02 -2.14 7.57
CA THR A 67 5.04 -1.39 6.77
C THR A 67 4.12 -2.32 5.98
N GLY A 68 4.65 -3.43 5.46
CA GLY A 68 3.88 -4.43 4.72
C GLY A 68 2.84 -5.12 5.61
N ILE A 69 3.22 -5.53 6.82
CA ILE A 69 2.26 -6.06 7.80
C ILE A 69 1.14 -5.04 8.07
N GLU A 70 1.48 -3.77 8.27
CA GLU A 70 0.50 -2.72 8.49
C GLU A 70 -0.41 -2.49 7.28
N ASN A 71 0.10 -2.66 6.06
CA ASN A 71 -0.68 -2.47 4.84
C ASN A 71 -1.77 -3.54 4.68
N PHE A 72 -1.42 -4.81 4.92
CA PHE A 72 -2.36 -5.93 4.75
C PHE A 72 -3.30 -6.13 5.95
N SER A 73 -3.01 -5.53 7.11
CA SER A 73 -3.94 -5.54 8.25
C SER A 73 -5.13 -4.58 8.11
N LYS A 74 -5.13 -3.71 7.09
CA LYS A 74 -6.10 -2.61 6.94
C LYS A 74 -6.69 -2.47 5.53
N LEU A 75 -6.89 -3.60 4.84
CA LEU A 75 -7.34 -3.62 3.44
C LEU A 75 -8.67 -2.87 3.20
N ASN A 76 -9.54 -2.78 4.21
CA ASN A 76 -10.85 -2.13 4.13
C ASN A 76 -10.87 -0.65 4.58
N ASP A 77 -9.73 -0.08 5.01
CA ASP A 77 -9.68 1.22 5.71
C ASP A 77 -10.00 2.45 4.84
N SER A 78 -10.06 2.30 3.51
CA SER A 78 -10.27 3.44 2.59
C SER A 78 -11.25 3.16 1.45
N PHE A 79 -12.16 2.20 1.63
CA PHE A 79 -13.22 1.93 0.65
C PHE A 79 -14.41 2.90 0.77
N TYR A 80 -14.75 3.31 1.98
CA TYR A 80 -15.88 4.20 2.24
C TYR A 80 -15.49 5.30 3.22
N PHE A 81 -16.00 6.50 2.99
CA PHE A 81 -15.82 7.65 3.86
C PHE A 81 -17.19 8.24 4.17
N THR A 82 -17.42 8.61 5.44
CA THR A 82 -18.65 9.29 5.86
C THR A 82 -18.43 10.79 5.89
N GLY A 83 -19.42 11.54 5.43
CA GLY A 83 -19.51 12.99 5.63
C GLY A 83 -20.53 13.29 6.73
N LYS A 84 -20.51 14.52 7.28
CA LYS A 84 -21.73 15.06 7.88
C LYS A 84 -22.76 15.16 6.76
N ASN A 85 -23.88 14.48 6.93
CA ASN A 85 -25.10 14.81 6.20
C ASN A 85 -25.56 16.14 6.77
N ASP A 86 -25.50 17.19 5.97
CA ASP A 86 -26.28 18.40 6.23
C ASP A 86 -27.75 18.11 5.90
#